data_AF-A0A4Q4D2M6-F1
#
_entry.id   AF-A0A4Q4D2M6-F1
#
_cell.length_a   1.000
_cell.length_b   1.000
_cell.length_c   1.000
_cell.angle_alpha   90.00
_cell.angle_beta   90.00
_cell.angle_gamma   90.00
#
_symmetry.space_group_name_H-M   'P 1'
#
loop_
_entity.id
_entity.type
_entity.pdbx_description
1 polymer ?
#
loop_
_entity_poly.entity_id
_entity_poly.type
_entity_poly.pdbx_seq_one_letter_code
_entity_poly.pdbx_strand_id
1 'polypeptide(L)' 'MNLPTTGLFAGLLLAIAIAIGGFGAFLGAVVLGAIGLAAGAHLNGDIDVTAVLRGRRE' A
#
# COMPACT_ATOMS: atom_id res chain seq x y z
N MET A 1 14.52 5.62 -3.34
CA MET A 1 14.15 6.45 -2.16
C MET A 1 14.64 5.73 -0.92
N ASN A 2 15.12 6.43 0.13
CA ASN A 2 15.62 5.77 1.35
C ASN A 2 14.49 5.60 2.39
N LEU A 3 14.65 4.63 3.29
CA LEU A 3 13.63 4.23 4.28
C LEU A 3 13.09 5.41 5.13
N PRO A 4 13.95 6.34 5.62
CA PRO A 4 13.48 7.50 6.38
C PRO A 4 12.57 8.43 5.57
N THR A 5 12.91 8.70 4.31
CA THR A 5 12.11 9.57 3.43
C THR A 5 10.76 8.92 3.13
N THR A 6 10.74 7.62 2.86
CA THR A 6 9.49 6.88 2.65
C THR A 6 8.60 6.92 3.90
N GLY A 7 9.18 6.72 5.09
CA GLY A 7 8.44 6.81 6.36
C GLY A 7 7.85 8.20 6.62
N LEU A 8 8.59 9.26 6.31
CA LEU A 8 8.13 10.64 6.42
C LEU A 8 6.91 10.90 5.53
N PHE A 9 6.98 10.53 4.25
CA PHE A 9 5.86 10.72 3.32
C PHE A 9 4.65 9.87 3.71
N ALA A 10 4.86 8.62 4.09
CA ALA A 10 3.78 7.75 4.54
C ALA A 10 3.05 8.34 5.76
N GLY A 11 3.78 8.79 6.78
CA GLY A 11 3.21 9.41 7.97
C GLY A 11 2.47 10.72 7.68
N LEU A 12 3.03 11.59 6.83
CA LEU A 12 2.39 12.85 6.46
C LEU A 12 1.08 12.63 5.72
N LEU A 13 1.06 11.73 4.72
CA LEU A 13 -0.16 11.40 3.98
C LEU A 13 -1.23 10.80 4.91
N LEU A 14 -0.81 9.96 5.85
CA LEU A 14 -1.71 9.35 6.82
C LEU A 14 -2.34 10.40 7.76
N ALA A 15 -1.55 11.36 8.24
CA ALA A 15 -2.04 12.47 9.06
C ALA A 15 -3.05 13.33 8.30
N ILE A 16 -2.78 13.63 7.02
CA ILE A 16 -3.69 14.40 6.15
C ILE A 16 -5.01 13.64 5.94
N ALA A 17 -4.95 12.33 5.67
CA ALA A 17 -6.15 11.50 5.49
C ALA A 17 -7.05 11.53 6.73
N ILE A 18 -6.46 11.42 7.93
CA ILE A 18 -7.19 11.52 9.21
C ILE A 18 -7.78 12.92 9.38
N ALA A 19 -6.99 13.98 9.12
CA ALA A 19 -7.40 15.36 9.36
C ALA A 19 -8.60 15.79 8.49
N ILE A 20 -8.67 15.32 7.25
CA ILE A 20 -9.71 15.74 6.30
C ILE A 20 -10.97 14.88 6.37
N GLY A 21 -10.85 13.58 6.66
CA GLY A 21 -11.99 12.65 6.54
C GLY A 21 -12.24 11.72 7.73
N GLY A 22 -11.50 11.89 8.83
CA GLY A 22 -11.66 11.07 10.03
C GLY A 22 -11.24 9.61 9.83
N PHE A 23 -11.70 8.72 10.72
CA PHE A 23 -11.27 7.31 10.75
C PHE A 23 -11.65 6.53 9.48
N GLY A 24 -12.82 6.78 8.91
CA GLY A 24 -13.28 6.11 7.68
C GLY A 24 -12.39 6.44 6.48
N ALA A 25 -12.02 7.72 6.31
CA ALA A 25 -11.14 8.13 5.23
C ALA A 25 -9.71 7.63 5.42
N PHE A 26 -9.22 7.56 6.65
CA PHE A 26 -7.94 6.91 6.97
C PHE A 26 -7.92 5.43 6.54
N LEU A 27 -8.95 4.66 6.92
CA LEU A 27 -9.06 3.26 6.52
C LEU A 27 -9.13 3.13 5.00
N GLY A 28 -9.89 3.99 4.33
CA GLY A 28 -9.94 4.07 2.87
C GLY A 28 -8.58 4.35 2.23
N ALA A 29 -7.81 5.28 2.80
CA ALA A 29 -6.46 5.61 2.34
C ALA A 29 -5.48 4.45 2.51
N VAL A 30 -5.56 3.73 3.63
CA VAL A 30 -4.74 2.53 3.87
C VAL A 30 -5.08 1.42 2.87
N VAL A 31 -6.38 1.16 2.65
CA VAL A 31 -6.83 0.15 1.68
C VAL A 31 -6.38 0.51 0.27
N LEU A 32 -6.61 1.75 -0.17
CA LEU A 32 -6.22 2.21 -1.50
C LEU A 32 -4.69 2.19 -1.68
N GLY A 33 -3.94 2.61 -0.66
CA GLY A 33 -2.48 2.55 -0.65
C GLY A 33 -1.95 1.13 -0.76
N ALA A 34 -2.56 0.17 -0.05
CA ALA A 34 -2.21 -1.25 -0.14
C ALA A 34 -2.52 -1.83 -1.53
N ILE A 35 -3.66 -1.46 -2.14
CA ILE A 35 -4.02 -1.87 -3.51
C ILE A 35 -2.99 -1.31 -4.51
N GLY A 36 -2.65 -0.02 -4.42
CA GLY A 36 -1.65 0.60 -5.28
C GLY A 36 -0.26 -0.03 -5.13
N LEU A 37 0.14 -0.36 -3.90
CA LEU A 37 1.39 -1.07 -3.62
C LEU A 37 1.40 -2.46 -4.27
N ALA A 38 0.33 -3.24 -4.08
CA ALA A 38 0.23 -4.58 -4.65
C ALA A 38 0.22 -4.54 -6.19
N ALA A 39 -0.52 -3.62 -6.80
CA ALA A 39 -0.55 -3.43 -8.24
C ALA A 39 0.83 -3.01 -8.79
N GLY A 40 1.50 -2.04 -8.14
CA GLY A 40 2.85 -1.60 -8.54
C GLY A 40 3.89 -2.71 -8.42
N ALA A 41 3.83 -3.50 -7.34
CA ALA A 41 4.73 -4.64 -7.14
C ALA A 41 4.47 -5.77 -8.16
N HIS A 42 3.22 -5.96 -8.58
CA HIS A 42 2.89 -6.88 -9.67
C HIS A 42 3.45 -6.42 -11.02
N LEU A 43 3.27 -5.13 -11.36
CA LEU A 43 3.79 -4.55 -12.61
C LEU A 43 5.32 -4.52 -12.67
N ASN A 44 5.99 -4.36 -11.53
CA ASN A 44 7.45 -4.43 -11.44
C ASN A 44 8.01 -5.86 -11.54
N GLY A 45 7.16 -6.90 -11.55
CA GLY A 45 7.58 -8.30 -11.53
C GLY A 45 8.18 -8.76 -10.20
N ASP A 46 8.20 -7.90 -9.18
CA ASP A 46 8.68 -8.22 -7.82
C ASP A 46 7.73 -9.17 -7.09
N ILE A 47 6.43 -9.07 -7.41
CA ILE A 47 5.40 -9.97 -6.88
C ILE A 47 4.71 -10.63 -8.08
N ASP A 48 5.09 -11.87 -8.36
CA ASP A 48 4.29 -12.74 -9.22
C ASP A 48 3.08 -13.21 -8.42
N VAL A 49 2.02 -12.41 -8.46
CA VAL A 49 0.73 -12.70 -7.82
C VAL A 49 0.19 -14.03 -8.34
N THR A 50 0.54 -14.43 -9.57
CA THR A 50 0.22 -15.74 -10.17
C THR A 50 0.94 -16.88 -9.44
N ALA A 51 2.23 -16.73 -9.16
CA ALA A 51 3.00 -17.72 -8.39
C ALA A 51 2.48 -17.84 -6.95
N VAL A 52 2.15 -16.73 -6.30
CA VAL A 52 1.58 -16.71 -4.95
C VAL A 52 0.17 -17.34 -4.91
N LEU A 53 -0.63 -17.18 -5.97
CA LEU A 53 -1.93 -17.85 -6.12
C LEU A 53 -1.80 -19.34 -6.46
N ARG A 54 -0.74 -19.76 -7.16
CA ARG A 54 -0.52 -21.15 -7.56
C ARG A 54 0.06 -22.01 -6.43
N GLY A 55 0.98 -21.47 -5.63
CA GLY A 55 1.59 -22.17 -4.49
C GLY A 55 0.65 -22.44 -3.29
N ARG A 56 -0.63 -22.04 -3.38
CA ARG A 56 -1.67 -22.39 -2.39
C ARG A 56 -2.51 -23.61 -2.82
N ARG A 57 -2.14 -24.30 -3.91
CA ARG A 57 -2.83 -25.51 -4.41
C ARG A 57 -2.01 -26.79 -4.32
N GLU A 58 -0.98 -26.83 -3.47
CA GLU A 58 -0.26 -28.05 -3.10
C GLU A 58 -0.40 -28.37 -1.61
#